data_AF-K1ZPC9-F1
#
_entry.id   AF-K1ZPC9-F1
#
_cell.length_a   1.000
_cell.length_b   1.000
_cell.length_c   1.000
_cell.angle_alpha   90.00
_cell.angle_beta   90.00
_cell.angle_gamma   90.00
#
_symmetry.space_group_name_H-M   'P 1'
#
loop_
_entity.id
_entity.type
_entity.pdbx_description
1 polymer ?
#
loop_
_entity_poly.entity_id
_entity_poly.type
_entity_poly.pdbx_seq_one_letter_code
_entity_poly.pdbx_strand_id
1 'polypeptide(L)'
;MWNDNETALDLINISHYVSSVVELVNDSTLLPLTVGVFGDWGNGKSSLLKMVKVELDKQDKTLCLYFNGWLFEDYDDAKAALIGTILDEIEKNPTLGAKAKKMVKGLRERV
;
A
#
# COMPACT_ATOMS: atom_id res chain seq x y z
N MET A 1 -11.27 21.75 -17.00
CA MET A 1 -11.10 21.34 -15.59
C MET A 1 -9.68 20.81 -15.44
N TRP A 2 -8.92 21.30 -14.47
CA TRP A 2 -7.63 20.67 -14.13
C TRP A 2 -7.91 19.36 -13.40
N ASN A 3 -7.15 18.32 -13.72
CA ASN A 3 -7.28 17.04 -13.02
C ASN A 3 -6.66 17.19 -11.62
N ASP A 4 -7.48 16.96 -10.60
CA ASP A 4 -7.02 16.76 -9.23
C ASP A 4 -6.41 15.35 -9.16
N ASN A 5 -5.07 15.29 -9.28
CA ASN A 5 -4.32 14.04 -9.25
C ASN A 5 -3.33 14.09 -8.09
N GLU A 6 -3.23 12.99 -7.36
CA GLU A 6 -2.22 12.84 -6.34
C GLU A 6 -0.82 12.73 -6.96
N THR A 7 0.16 13.34 -6.30
CA THR A 7 1.52 13.50 -6.84
C THR A 7 2.57 12.94 -5.87
N ALA A 8 3.68 12.48 -6.42
CA ALA A 8 4.87 12.10 -5.67
C ALA A 8 5.86 13.28 -5.50
N LEU A 9 5.53 14.45 -6.06
CA LEU A 9 6.31 15.68 -5.90
C LEU A 9 5.75 16.48 -4.73
N ASP A 10 6.60 16.79 -3.76
CA ASP A 10 6.19 17.63 -2.63
C ASP A 10 6.14 19.10 -3.02
N LEU A 11 4.92 19.61 -3.21
CA LEU A 11 4.65 21.02 -3.53
C LEU A 11 4.10 21.80 -2.33
N ILE A 12 3.72 21.11 -1.24
CA ILE A 12 3.05 21.69 -0.07
C ILE A 12 3.80 21.43 1.24
N ASN A 13 5.06 20.98 1.13
CA ASN A 13 5.99 20.74 2.23
C ASN A 13 5.49 19.70 3.26
N ILE A 14 4.96 18.57 2.78
CA ILE A 14 4.47 17.46 3.61
C ILE A 14 5.49 16.32 3.78
N SER A 15 6.71 16.47 3.24
CA SER A 15 7.77 15.46 3.32
C SER A 15 8.09 14.99 4.75
N HIS A 16 7.98 15.87 5.75
CA HIS A 16 8.24 15.49 7.15
C HIS A 16 7.22 14.47 7.69
N TYR A 17 5.96 14.55 7.26
CA TYR A 17 4.95 13.53 7.59
C TYR A 17 5.24 12.21 6.88
N VAL A 18 5.70 12.26 5.62
CA VAL A 18 6.13 11.07 4.88
C VAL A 18 7.26 10.37 5.62
N SER A 19 8.31 11.09 6.02
CA SER A 19 9.42 10.54 6.80
C SER A 19 8.95 9.89 8.11
N SER A 20 8.05 10.56 8.84
CA SER A 20 7.52 10.06 10.11
C SER A 20 6.79 8.72 9.93
N VAL A 21 5.95 8.60 8.88
CA VAL A 21 5.23 7.35 8.59
C VAL A 21 6.21 6.25 8.20
N VAL A 22 7.22 6.55 7.37
CA VAL A 22 8.23 5.58 6.96
C VAL A 22 9.05 5.09 8.16
N GLU A 23 9.47 5.97 9.06
CA GLU A 23 10.19 5.59 10.28
C GLU A 23 9.36 4.66 11.16
N LEU A 24 8.09 5.00 11.41
CA LEU A 24 7.18 4.17 12.22
C LEU A 24 6.97 2.78 11.61
N VAL A 25 6.79 2.68 10.30
CA VAL A 25 6.59 1.40 9.60
C VAL A 25 7.85 0.52 9.65
N ASN A 26 9.04 1.12 9.68
CA ASN A 26 10.31 0.38 9.78
C ASN A 26 10.67 -0.03 11.22
N ASP A 27 9.96 0.46 12.24
CA ASP A 27 10.19 0.06 13.62
C ASP A 27 9.50 -1.27 13.93
N SER A 28 10.29 -2.35 13.91
CA SER A 28 9.81 -3.70 14.23
C SER A 28 9.22 -3.85 15.65
N THR A 29 9.54 -2.95 16.58
CA THR A 29 9.00 -3.00 17.96
C THR A 29 7.54 -2.53 18.03
N LEU A 30 7.07 -1.82 17.01
CA LEU A 30 5.70 -1.30 16.91
C LEU A 30 4.76 -2.25 16.17
N LEU A 31 5.25 -3.36 15.62
CA LEU A 31 4.44 -4.29 14.84
C LEU A 31 3.58 -5.21 15.74
N PRO A 32 2.29 -5.43 15.41
CA PRO A 32 1.56 -4.90 14.24
C PRO A 32 1.12 -3.44 14.42
N LEU A 33 1.45 -2.59 13.44
CA LEU A 33 1.15 -1.14 13.47
C LEU A 33 0.00 -0.80 12.51
N THR A 34 -0.91 0.06 12.94
CA THR A 34 -1.91 0.71 12.08
C THR A 34 -1.79 2.22 12.20
N VAL A 35 -1.66 2.92 11.07
CA VAL A 35 -1.53 4.38 11.01
C VAL A 35 -2.74 4.97 10.29
N GLY A 36 -3.45 5.88 10.95
CA GLY A 36 -4.52 6.67 10.34
C GLY A 36 -4.03 8.06 9.93
N VAL A 37 -4.26 8.46 8.68
CA VAL A 37 -3.93 9.80 8.17
C VAL A 37 -5.21 10.61 8.04
N PHE A 38 -5.34 11.68 8.83
CA PHE A 38 -6.53 12.53 8.92
C PHE A 38 -6.25 13.97 8.44
N GLY A 39 -7.29 14.67 8.00
CA GLY A 39 -7.22 16.07 7.56
C GLY A 39 -8.31 16.39 6.54
N ASP A 40 -8.57 17.68 6.28
CA ASP A 40 -9.65 18.09 5.36
C ASP A 40 -9.37 17.68 3.91
N TRP A 41 -10.42 17.68 3.09
CA TRP A 41 -10.30 17.39 1.66
C TRP A 41 -9.42 18.45 0.97
N GLY A 42 -8.57 18.03 0.04
CA GLY A 42 -7.61 18.91 -0.65
C GLY A 42 -6.26 19.09 0.06
N ASN A 43 -6.08 18.61 1.29
CA ASN A 43 -4.81 18.75 2.02
C ASN A 43 -3.69 17.77 1.63
N GLY A 44 -3.82 17.06 0.49
CA GLY A 44 -2.74 16.20 -0.02
C GLY A 44 -2.55 14.85 0.68
N LYS A 45 -3.55 14.34 1.42
CA LYS A 45 -3.49 13.01 2.09
C LYS A 45 -3.16 11.86 1.12
N SER A 46 -3.81 11.82 -0.05
CA SER A 46 -3.53 10.81 -1.07
C SER A 46 -2.12 10.96 -1.63
N SER A 47 -1.64 12.19 -1.81
CA SER A 47 -0.26 12.48 -2.21
C SER A 47 0.75 12.03 -1.15
N LEU A 48 0.44 12.22 0.14
CA LEU A 48 1.24 11.70 1.26
C LEU A 48 1.37 10.18 1.17
N LEU A 49 0.26 9.45 1.03
CA LEU A 49 0.29 7.99 0.93
C LEU A 49 1.06 7.52 -0.31
N LYS A 50 0.94 8.23 -1.44
CA LYS A 50 1.72 7.95 -2.64
C LYS A 50 3.22 8.16 -2.44
N MET A 51 3.62 9.24 -1.77
CA MET A 51 5.02 9.49 -1.42
C MET A 51 5.57 8.45 -0.45
N VAL A 52 4.80 8.06 0.58
CA VAL A 52 5.17 6.97 1.49
C VAL A 52 5.39 5.67 0.72
N LYS A 53 4.48 5.32 -0.21
CA LYS A 53 4.66 4.15 -1.07
C LYS A 53 5.95 4.24 -1.89
N VAL A 54 6.24 5.38 -2.51
CA VAL A 54 7.48 5.58 -3.28
C VAL A 54 8.73 5.34 -2.42
N GLU A 55 8.74 5.77 -1.15
CA GLU A 55 9.86 5.50 -0.26
C GLU A 55 9.96 4.03 0.18
N LEU A 56 8.83 3.38 0.46
CA LEU A 56 8.80 1.97 0.85
C LEU A 56 9.15 1.03 -0.32
N ASP A 57 8.75 1.38 -1.56
CA ASP A 57 9.06 0.60 -2.77
C ASP A 57 10.56 0.57 -3.10
N LYS A 58 11.37 1.47 -2.52
CA LYS A 58 12.84 1.44 -2.63
C LYS A 58 13.48 0.35 -1.76
N GLN A 59 12.71 -0.31 -0.89
CA GLN A 59 13.22 -1.30 0.04
C GLN A 59 13.01 -2.73 -0.47
N ASP A 60 14.10 -3.46 -0.70
CA ASP A 60 14.05 -4.83 -1.28
C ASP A 60 13.26 -5.85 -0.45
N LYS A 61 13.08 -5.60 0.86
CA LYS A 61 12.42 -6.53 1.79
C LYS A 61 10.98 -6.13 2.12
N THR A 62 10.45 -5.08 1.50
CA THR A 62 9.13 -4.55 1.79
C THR A 62 8.25 -4.62 0.55
N LEU A 63 7.13 -5.34 0.65
CA LEU A 63 6.10 -5.33 -0.38
C LEU A 63 5.02 -4.31 -0.01
N CYS A 64 5.05 -3.13 -0.62
CA CYS A 64 4.06 -2.09 -0.36
C CYS A 64 2.92 -2.15 -1.38
N LEU A 65 1.69 -2.33 -0.89
CA LEU A 65 0.48 -2.43 -1.72
C LEU A 65 -0.36 -1.16 -1.60
N TYR A 66 -0.90 -0.70 -2.73
CA TYR A 66 -1.86 0.40 -2.76
C TYR A 66 -3.24 -0.15 -3.10
N PHE A 67 -4.24 0.19 -2.29
CA PHE A 67 -5.62 -0.25 -2.47
C PHE A 67 -6.56 0.94 -2.31
N ASN A 68 -7.38 1.20 -3.34
CA ASN A 68 -8.41 2.23 -3.30
C ASN A 68 -9.77 1.58 -3.06
N GLY A 69 -10.24 1.62 -1.81
CA GLY A 69 -11.53 1.04 -1.43
C GLY A 69 -12.74 1.68 -2.09
N TRP A 70 -12.64 2.93 -2.57
CA TRP A 70 -13.75 3.62 -3.23
C TRP A 70 -14.13 3.04 -4.59
N LEU A 71 -13.28 2.20 -5.18
CA LEU A 71 -13.55 1.55 -6.46
C LEU A 71 -14.55 0.39 -6.35
N PHE A 72 -14.91 0.00 -5.13
CA PHE A 72 -15.75 -1.16 -4.86
C PHE A 72 -17.04 -0.72 -4.18
N GLU A 73 -18.18 -1.11 -4.74
CA GLU A 73 -19.49 -0.82 -4.17
C GLU A 73 -19.87 -1.82 -3.06
N ASP A 74 -19.48 -3.08 -3.21
CA ASP A 74 -19.73 -4.15 -2.24
C ASP A 74 -18.48 -4.48 -1.41
N TYR A 75 -18.73 -4.81 -0.14
CA TYR A 75 -17.71 -5.19 0.83
C TYR A 75 -17.04 -6.53 0.50
N ASP A 76 -17.82 -7.50 0.02
CA ASP A 76 -17.27 -8.80 -0.35
C ASP A 76 -16.39 -8.70 -1.61
N ASP A 77 -16.78 -7.86 -2.58
CA ASP A 77 -15.95 -7.55 -3.75
C ASP A 77 -14.65 -6.82 -3.34
N ALA A 78 -14.73 -5.84 -2.43
CA ALA A 78 -13.55 -5.13 -1.93
C ALA A 78 -12.56 -6.07 -1.23
N LYS A 79 -13.05 -7.02 -0.44
CA LYS A 79 -12.22 -8.04 0.20
C LYS A 79 -11.54 -8.96 -0.81
N ALA A 80 -12.32 -9.50 -1.74
CA ALA A 80 -11.80 -10.42 -2.75
C ALA A 80 -10.71 -9.72 -3.59
N ALA A 81 -10.95 -8.45 -3.97
CA ALA A 81 -9.98 -7.65 -4.70
C ALA A 81 -8.72 -7.35 -3.90
N LEU A 82 -8.85 -7.00 -2.60
CA LEU A 82 -7.69 -6.76 -1.74
C LEU A 82 -6.83 -8.03 -1.60
N ILE A 83 -7.45 -9.17 -1.33
CA ILE A 83 -6.73 -10.45 -1.18
C ILE A 83 -6.11 -10.85 -2.53
N GLY A 84 -6.85 -10.75 -3.63
CA GLY A 84 -6.34 -11.02 -4.97
C GLY A 84 -5.11 -10.19 -5.30
N THR A 85 -5.15 -8.89 -4.99
CA THR A 85 -4.01 -7.97 -5.18
C THR A 85 -2.79 -8.39 -4.36
N ILE A 86 -2.98 -8.77 -3.09
CA ILE A 86 -1.90 -9.28 -2.24
C ILE A 86 -1.26 -10.54 -2.87
N LEU A 87 -2.09 -11.49 -3.30
CA LEU A 87 -1.61 -12.74 -3.88
C LEU A 87 -0.86 -12.50 -5.21
N ASP A 88 -1.43 -11.68 -6.10
CA ASP A 88 -0.83 -11.33 -7.39
C ASP A 88 0.55 -10.69 -7.23
N GLU A 89 0.70 -9.75 -6.30
CA GLU A 89 1.98 -9.09 -6.05
C GLU A 89 3.02 -10.02 -5.39
N ILE A 90 2.58 -10.95 -4.54
CA ILE A 90 3.48 -11.99 -4.01
C ILE A 90 3.95 -12.93 -5.13
N GLU A 91 3.07 -13.36 -6.05
CA GLU A 91 3.43 -14.26 -7.16
C GLU A 91 4.45 -13.63 -8.13
N LYS A 92 4.39 -12.31 -8.32
CA LYS A 92 5.34 -11.57 -9.17
C LYS A 92 6.76 -11.58 -8.62
N ASN A 93 6.96 -11.86 -7.33
CA ASN A 93 8.30 -11.88 -6.73
C ASN A 93 9.13 -13.07 -7.30
N PRO A 94 10.21 -12.81 -8.06
CA PRO A 94 11.00 -13.86 -8.69
C PRO A 94 11.74 -14.75 -7.68
N THR A 95 12.00 -14.24 -6.47
CA THR A 95 12.69 -14.96 -5.40
C THR A 95 11.78 -15.87 -4.58
N LEU A 96 10.48 -15.95 -4.92
CA LEU A 96 9.51 -16.74 -4.20
C LEU A 96 9.82 -18.25 -4.32
N GLY A 97 10.11 -18.87 -3.18
CA GLY A 97 10.45 -20.29 -3.11
C GLY A 97 9.29 -21.22 -3.54
N ALA A 98 9.62 -22.44 -3.99
CA ALA A 98 8.65 -23.40 -4.51
C ALA A 98 7.49 -23.72 -3.54
N LYS A 99 7.78 -23.81 -2.24
CA LYS A 99 6.77 -24.02 -1.19
C LYS A 99 5.78 -22.85 -1.11
N ALA A 100 6.28 -21.63 -1.16
CA ALA A 100 5.46 -20.42 -1.10
C ALA A 100 4.60 -20.29 -2.37
N LYS A 101 5.16 -20.54 -3.56
CA LYS A 101 4.40 -20.61 -4.83
C LYS A 101 3.22 -21.57 -4.76
N LYS A 102 3.42 -22.77 -4.20
CA LYS A 102 2.35 -23.76 -4.02
C LYS A 102 1.25 -23.26 -3.07
N MET A 103 1.62 -22.58 -1.98
CA MET A 103 0.64 -22.01 -1.05
C MET A 103 -0.17 -20.89 -1.69
N VAL A 104 0.48 -19.96 -2.39
CA VAL A 104 -0.20 -18.83 -3.04
C VAL A 104 -1.19 -19.33 -4.08
N LYS A 105 -0.80 -20.31 -4.91
CA LYS A 105 -1.73 -20.97 -5.85
C LYS A 105 -2.94 -21.59 -5.15
N GLY A 106 -2.72 -22.30 -4.04
CA GLY A 106 -3.81 -22.92 -3.27
C GLY A 106 -4.73 -21.92 -2.55
N LEU A 107 -4.22 -20.73 -2.20
CA LEU A 107 -5.04 -19.63 -1.67
C LEU A 107 -5.85 -18.97 -2.78
N ARG A 108 -5.26 -18.80 -3.97
CA ARG A 108 -5.92 -18.22 -5.14
C ARG A 108 -7.13 -19.04 -5.61
N GLU A 109 -7.12 -20.36 -5.41
CA GLU A 109 -8.27 -21.22 -5.71
C GLU A 109 -9.44 -21.05 -4.72
N ARG A 110 -9.26 -20.29 -3.63
CA ARG A 110 -10.26 -20.09 -2.56
C ARG A 110 -10.80 -18.67 -2.47
N VAL A 111 -10.22 -17.76 -3.25
CA VAL A 111 -10.61 -16.34 -3.35
C VAL A 111 -11.35 -16.18 -4.66
#